data_AF-E9BPD1-F1
#
_entry.id   AF-E9BPD1-F1
#
_cell.length_a   1.000
_cell.length_b   1.000
_cell.length_c   1.000
_cell.angle_alpha   90.00
_cell.angle_beta   90.00
_cell.angle_gamma   90.00
#
_symmetry.space_group_name_H-M   'P 1'
#
loop_
_entity.id
_entity.type
_entity.pdbx_description
1 polymer ?
#
loop_
_entity_poly.entity_id
_entity_poly.type
_entity_poly.pdbx_seq_one_letter_code
_entity_poly.pdbx_strand_id
1 'polypeptide(L)'
;MDVLRADGSAFAASTLKVMERNSPLGMTLALENMKRQHTPGCNTVMESFRGDYTAIQTSICVDELAKGVEALFVTKEKRPQWTVGSVDEVDVELVKQQFVMTESTVPL
;
A
#
# COMPACT_ATOMS: atom_id res chain seq x y z
N MET A 1 0.92 11.70 -8.17
CA MET A 1 2.30 11.60 -8.72
C MET A 1 2.73 12.86 -9.48
N ASP A 2 1.82 13.80 -9.77
CA ASP A 2 2.06 14.87 -10.74
C ASP A 2 3.14 15.87 -10.33
N VAL A 3 3.31 16.11 -9.02
CA VAL A 3 4.38 16.96 -8.51
C VAL A 3 5.76 16.42 -8.90
N LEU A 4 5.98 15.10 -8.84
CA LEU A 4 7.24 14.49 -9.28
C LEU A 4 7.45 14.62 -10.79
N ARG A 5 6.36 14.55 -11.58
CA ARG A 5 6.42 14.72 -13.04
C ARG A 5 6.77 16.15 -13.42
N ALA A 6 6.20 17.12 -12.70
CA ALA A 6 6.40 18.56 -12.95
C ALA A 6 7.76 19.08 -12.47
N ASP A 7 8.32 18.51 -11.40
CA ASP A 7 9.60 18.96 -10.82
C ASP A 7 10.78 18.82 -11.80
N GLY A 8 10.85 17.70 -12.54
CA GLY A 8 11.84 17.51 -13.60
C GLY A 8 13.29 17.28 -13.13
N SER A 9 13.56 17.26 -11.82
CA SER A 9 14.89 16.94 -11.31
C SER A 9 15.23 15.46 -11.49
N ALA A 10 16.53 15.15 -11.47
CA ALA A 10 17.02 13.77 -11.49
C ALA A 10 16.48 12.96 -10.29
N PHE A 11 16.35 13.61 -9.13
CA PHE A 11 15.76 12.99 -7.95
C PHE A 11 14.29 12.62 -8.19
N ALA A 12 13.48 13.58 -8.66
CA ALA A 12 12.06 13.35 -8.91
C ALA A 12 11.81 12.26 -9.97
N ALA A 13 12.58 12.29 -11.06
CA ALA A 13 12.52 11.26 -12.11
C ALA A 13 12.89 9.86 -11.57
N SER A 14 13.93 9.76 -10.74
CA SER A 14 14.34 8.50 -10.13
C SER A 14 13.31 7.96 -9.15
N THR A 15 12.70 8.84 -8.35
CA THR A 15 11.64 8.50 -7.40
C THR A 15 10.38 8.05 -8.12
N LEU A 16 9.96 8.77 -9.17
CA LEU A 16 8.80 8.40 -9.99
C LEU A 16 8.96 7.00 -10.57
N LYS A 17 10.15 6.68 -11.13
CA LYS A 17 10.45 5.35 -11.66
C LYS A 17 10.34 4.24 -10.60
N VAL A 18 10.73 4.52 -9.36
CA VAL A 18 10.59 3.56 -8.26
C VAL A 18 9.12 3.37 -7.91
N MET A 19 8.37 4.47 -7.77
CA MET A 19 6.96 4.42 -7.42
C MET A 19 6.12 3.71 -8.49
N GLU A 20 6.34 3.99 -9.78
CA GLU A 20 5.63 3.36 -10.89
C GLU A 20 5.91 1.86 -11.05
N ARG A 21 7.01 1.36 -10.47
CA ARG A 21 7.30 -0.09 -10.46
C ARG A 21 6.52 -0.84 -9.38
N ASN A 22 6.15 -0.16 -8.29
CA ASN A 22 5.49 -0.79 -7.16
C ASN A 22 3.98 -0.90 -7.38
N SER A 23 3.33 -1.75 -6.60
CA SER A 23 1.87 -1.89 -6.60
C SER A 23 1.20 -0.55 -6.28
N PRO A 24 0.36 0.00 -7.17
CA PRO A 24 -0.38 1.24 -6.87
C PRO A 24 -1.32 1.06 -5.68
N LEU A 25 -1.96 -0.10 -5.60
CA LEU A 25 -2.89 -0.44 -4.53
C LEU A 25 -2.16 -0.60 -3.18
N GLY A 26 -1.03 -1.31 -3.17
CA GLY A 26 -0.18 -1.49 -2.00
C GLY A 26 0.44 -0.18 -1.49
N MET A 27 0.89 0.70 -2.39
CA MET A 27 1.35 2.04 -2.01
C MET A 27 0.22 2.87 -1.38
N THR A 28 -0.99 2.78 -1.91
CA THR A 28 -2.16 3.52 -1.38
C THR A 28 -2.59 2.98 -0.02
N LEU A 29 -2.60 1.65 0.15
CA LEU A 29 -2.87 0.99 1.42
C LEU A 29 -1.85 1.38 2.50
N ALA A 30 -0.56 1.36 2.16
CA ALA A 30 0.51 1.77 3.07
C ALA A 30 0.37 3.24 3.49
N LEU A 31 0.08 4.14 2.55
CA LEU A 31 -0.14 5.56 2.85
C LEU A 31 -1.36 5.78 3.75
N GLU A 32 -2.46 5.07 3.52
CA GLU A 32 -3.65 5.15 4.36
C GLU A 32 -3.36 4.66 5.79
N ASN A 33 -2.64 3.56 5.95
CA ASN A 33 -2.20 3.08 7.25
C ASN A 33 -1.31 4.11 7.98
N MET A 34 -0.33 4.68 7.27
CA MET A 34 0.54 5.73 7.82
C MET A 34 -0.26 6.95 8.28
N LYS A 35 -1.28 7.38 7.53
CA LYS A 35 -2.15 8.50 7.92
C LYS A 35 -2.92 8.19 9.21
N ARG A 36 -3.42 6.96 9.38
CA ARG A 36 -4.16 6.53 10.58
C ARG A 36 -3.26 6.42 11.80
N GLN A 37 -2.04 5.93 11.62
CA GLN A 37 -1.01 5.86 12.66
C GLN A 37 -0.47 7.25 13.02
N HIS A 38 -0.55 8.23 12.11
CA HIS A 38 -0.19 9.62 12.39
C HIS A 38 -1.36 10.43 12.98
N THR A 39 -2.13 9.82 13.88
CA THR A 39 -3.21 10.48 14.62
C THR A 39 -2.90 10.50 16.11
N PRO A 40 -3.46 11.44 16.90
CA PRO A 40 -3.31 11.44 18.35
C PRO A 40 -3.85 10.19 19.06
N GLY A 41 -4.58 9.31 18.36
CA GLY A 41 -5.06 8.03 18.87
C GLY A 41 -4.03 6.89 18.79
N CYS A 42 -2.90 7.08 18.10
CA CYS A 42 -1.84 6.09 17.98
C CYS A 42 -0.54 6.66 18.60
N ASN A 43 -0.31 6.34 19.87
CA ASN A 43 0.80 6.88 20.67
C ASN A 43 1.83 5.82 21.07
N THR A 44 1.55 4.55 20.77
CA THR A 44 2.42 3.44 21.11
C THR A 44 2.78 2.60 19.89
N VAL A 45 3.96 1.98 19.94
CA VAL A 45 4.39 1.01 18.92
C VAL A 45 3.38 -0.14 18.79
N MET A 46 2.75 -0.55 19.90
CA MET A 46 1.74 -1.61 19.88
C MET A 46 0.47 -1.22 19.10
N GLU A 47 0.02 0.03 19.21
CA GLU A 47 -1.08 0.53 18.39
C GLU A 47 -0.69 0.60 16.91
N SER A 48 0.55 1.01 16.61
CA SER A 48 1.06 0.98 15.23
C SER A 48 1.03 -0.44 14.66
N PHE A 49 1.53 -1.43 15.40
CA PHE A 49 1.53 -2.83 14.96
C PHE A 49 0.12 -3.42 14.79
N ARG A 50 -0.88 -2.96 15.55
CA ARG A 50 -2.28 -3.35 15.31
C ARG A 50 -2.79 -2.81 13.97
N GLY A 51 -2.40 -1.59 13.61
CA GLY A 51 -2.68 -1.00 12.29
C GLY A 51 -2.00 -1.78 11.16
N ASP A 52 -0.72 -2.10 11.32
CA ASP A 52 0.04 -2.90 10.35
C ASP A 52 -0.57 -4.29 10.17
N TYR A 53 -0.91 -4.95 11.27
CA TYR A 53 -1.56 -6.26 11.25
C TYR A 53 -2.90 -6.21 10.52
N THR A 54 -3.72 -5.19 10.80
CA THR A 54 -4.97 -4.94 10.07
C THR A 54 -4.71 -4.80 8.57
N ALA A 55 -3.74 -3.97 8.17
CA ALA A 55 -3.45 -3.71 6.76
C ALA A 55 -3.11 -5.00 5.99
N ILE A 56 -2.30 -5.89 6.58
CA ILE A 56 -1.81 -7.10 5.90
C ILE A 56 -2.83 -8.24 5.86
N GLN A 57 -3.82 -8.27 6.76
CA GLN A 57 -4.86 -9.31 6.78
C GLN A 57 -5.94 -9.10 5.70
N THR A 58 -5.90 -7.98 5.00
CA THR A 58 -6.92 -7.61 4.00
C THR A 58 -6.79 -8.45 2.73
N SER A 59 -7.92 -8.83 2.14
CA SER A 59 -7.94 -9.66 0.92
C SER A 59 -7.20 -9.00 -0.24
N ILE A 60 -7.29 -7.68 -0.33
CA ILE A 60 -6.57 -6.84 -1.29
C ILE A 60 -5.04 -7.00 -1.15
N CYS A 61 -4.53 -7.00 0.08
CA CYS A 61 -3.11 -7.15 0.32
C CYS A 61 -2.61 -8.55 -0.08
N VAL A 62 -3.42 -9.59 0.10
CA VAL A 62 -3.04 -10.98 -0.21
C VAL A 62 -2.83 -11.17 -1.70
N ASP A 63 -3.74 -10.69 -2.56
CA ASP A 63 -3.63 -10.84 -4.01
C ASP A 63 -2.44 -10.05 -4.59
N GLU A 64 -2.28 -8.79 -4.18
CA GLU A 64 -1.13 -7.97 -4.58
C GLU A 64 0.20 -8.57 -4.10
N LEU A 65 0.24 -9.12 -2.87
CA LEU A 65 1.43 -9.79 -2.36
C LEU A 65 1.79 -11.02 -3.20
N ALA A 66 0.80 -11.84 -3.58
CA ALA A 66 1.02 -13.02 -4.40
C ALA A 66 1.66 -12.66 -5.76
N LYS A 67 1.13 -11.64 -6.45
CA LYS A 67 1.67 -11.12 -7.72
C LYS A 67 3.12 -10.63 -7.57
N GLY A 68 3.41 -9.93 -6.47
CA GLY A 68 4.76 -9.47 -6.16
C GLY A 68 5.73 -10.62 -5.90
N VAL A 69 5.31 -11.61 -5.11
CA VAL A 69 6.11 -12.80 -4.79
C VAL A 69 6.40 -13.60 -6.05
N GLU A 70 5.40 -13.82 -6.89
CA GLU A 70 5.56 -14.53 -8.15
C GLU A 70 6.59 -13.86 -9.04
N ALA A 71 6.47 -12.54 -9.26
CA ALA A 71 7.37 -11.82 -10.15
C ALA A 71 8.81 -11.69 -9.63
N LEU A 72 9.00 -11.59 -8.31
CA LEU A 72 10.31 -11.34 -7.71
C LEU A 72 11.06 -12.62 -7.33
N PHE A 73 10.34 -13.63 -6.84
CA PHE A 73 10.94 -14.83 -6.26
C PHE A 73 10.69 -16.11 -7.07
N VAL A 74 9.54 -16.22 -7.75
CA VAL A 74 9.19 -17.42 -8.52
C VAL A 74 9.71 -17.33 -9.96
N THR A 75 9.12 -16.45 -10.77
CA THR A 75 9.48 -16.27 -12.19
C THR A 75 10.74 -15.43 -12.34
N LYS A 76 11.02 -14.54 -11.39
CA LYS A 76 12.16 -13.60 -11.38
C LYS A 76 12.17 -12.62 -12.57
N GLU A 77 11.03 -12.43 -13.22
CA GLU A 77 10.84 -11.46 -14.31
C GLU A 77 10.92 -10.00 -13.81
N LYS A 78 10.75 -9.78 -12.50
CA LYS A 78 10.73 -8.44 -11.87
C LYS A 78 9.68 -7.51 -12.50
N ARG A 79 8.62 -8.09 -13.08
CA ARG A 79 7.49 -7.41 -13.73
C ARG A 79 6.14 -7.94 -13.19
N PRO A 80 5.82 -7.61 -11.93
CA PRO A 80 4.55 -8.00 -11.32
C PRO A 80 3.35 -7.44 -12.09
N GLN A 81 2.32 -8.27 -12.24
CA GLN A 81 1.06 -7.92 -12.90
C GLN A 81 0.07 -7.41 -11.84
N TRP A 82 0.27 -6.16 -11.40
CA TRP A 82 -0.58 -5.52 -10.41
C TRP A 82 -2.05 -5.43 -10.86
N THR A 83 -2.98 -5.38 -9.91
CA THR A 83 -4.43 -5.32 -10.18
C THR A 83 -4.84 -4.09 -10.98
N VAL A 84 -4.21 -2.95 -10.72
CA VAL A 84 -4.42 -1.68 -11.42
C VAL A 84 -3.10 -1.16 -11.95
N GLY A 85 -3.13 -0.46 -13.08
CA GLY A 85 -1.94 0.01 -13.79
C GLY A 85 -1.37 1.30 -13.21
N SER A 86 -2.18 2.08 -12.47
CA SER A 86 -1.76 3.37 -11.92
C SER A 86 -2.47 3.68 -10.60
N VAL A 87 -1.95 4.68 -9.87
CA VAL A 87 -2.60 5.16 -8.63
C VAL A 87 -3.92 5.89 -8.90
N ASP A 88 -4.12 6.37 -10.12
CA ASP A 88 -5.34 7.10 -10.51
C ASP A 88 -6.53 6.14 -10.73
N GLU A 89 -6.25 4.85 -10.89
CA GLU A 89 -7.24 3.78 -11.03
C GLU A 89 -7.63 3.13 -9.69
N VAL A 90 -7.00 3.53 -8.59
CA VAL A 90 -7.26 2.94 -7.27
C VAL A 90 -8.59 3.42 -6.71
N ASP A 91 -9.46 2.49 -6.33
CA ASP A 91 -10.63 2.79 -5.49
C ASP A 91 -10.19 3.08 -4.05
N VAL A 92 -10.06 4.36 -3.74
CA VAL A 92 -9.63 4.85 -2.43
C VAL A 92 -10.64 4.50 -1.33
N GLU A 93 -11.92 4.40 -1.66
CA GLU A 93 -12.93 4.07 -0.66
C GLU A 93 -12.85 2.60 -0.24
N LEU A 94 -12.64 1.71 -1.22
CA LEU A 94 -12.35 0.31 -0.94
C LEU A 94 -11.12 0.14 -0.02
N VAL A 95 -10.05 0.91 -0.26
CA VAL A 95 -8.84 0.91 0.59
C VAL A 95 -9.17 1.35 2.02
N LYS A 96 -9.97 2.40 2.20
CA LYS A 96 -10.37 2.86 3.54
C LYS A 96 -11.23 1.84 4.28
N GLN A 97 -12.14 1.17 3.58
CA GLN A 97 -13.03 0.15 4.17
C GLN A 97 -12.25 -1.06 4.72
N GLN A 98 -11.09 -1.38 4.16
CA GLN A 98 -10.23 -2.45 4.66
C GLN A 98 -9.82 -2.27 6.13
N PHE A 99 -9.70 -1.02 6.60
CA PHE A 99 -9.33 -0.72 7.98
C PHE A 99 -10.52 -0.61 8.94
N VAL A 100 -11.75 -0.62 8.44
CA VAL A 100 -12.98 -0.55 9.27
C VAL A 100 -13.43 -1.95 9.70
N MET A 101 -13.14 -2.98 8.89
CA MET A 101 -13.63 -4.35 9.14
C MET A 101 -12.92 -5.11 10.27
N THR A 102 -11.76 -4.65 10.75
CA THR A 102 -10.95 -5.37 11.76
C THR A 102 -11.16 -4.91 13.20
N GLU A 103 -11.91 -3.84 13.45
CA GLU A 103 -12.19 -3.37 14.83
C GLU A 103 -13.19 -4.28 15.57
N SER A 104 -13.88 -5.20 14.88
CA SER A 104 -15.03 -5.93 15.46
C SER A 104 -14.82 -7.43 15.71
N THR A 105 -13.63 -8.00 15.49
CA THR A 105 -13.42 -9.46 15.57
C THR A 105 -12.10 -9.89 16.22
N VAL A 106 -11.81 -9.43 17.44
CA VAL A 106 -11.01 -10.24 18.39
C VAL A 106 -11.51 -9.96 19.82
N PRO A 107 -12.34 -10.83 20.43
CA PRO A 107 -12.49 -10.82 21.88
C PRO A 107 -11.18 -11.34 22.49
N LEU A 108 -10.58 -10.55 23.39
CA LEU A 108 -9.58 -11.03 24.34
C LEU A 108 -10.22 -12.02 25.33
#